data_AF-A0A966VFP4-F1
#
_entry.id   AF-A0A966VFP4-F1
#
_cell.length_a   1.000
_cell.length_b   1.000
_cell.length_c   1.000
_cell.angle_alpha   90.00
_cell.angle_beta   90.00
_cell.angle_gamma   90.00
#
_symmetry.space_group_name_H-M   'P 1'
#
loop_
_entity.id
_entity.type
_entity.pdbx_description
1 polymer ?
#
loop_
_entity_poly.entity_id
_entity_poly.type
_entity_poly.pdbx_seq_one_letter_code
_entity_poly.pdbx_strand_id
1 'polypeptide(L)' 'MADPVIDSVRIASVGPEFMCHHEVIVTFAGSEEEKMIIRYYPDEISFREAELLGLTEKQASDLWFQKDKAYLLNGT' A
#
# COMPACT_ATOMS: atom_id res chain seq x y z
N MET A 1 10.41 -12.23 18.42
CA MET A 1 9.19 -11.38 18.37
C MET A 1 8.63 -11.51 16.97
N ALA A 2 7.32 -11.67 16.82
CA ALA A 2 6.69 -11.61 15.51
C ALA A 2 6.71 -10.17 14.98
N ASP A 3 6.86 -9.97 13.68
CA ASP A 3 6.72 -8.66 13.06
C ASP A 3 5.30 -8.11 13.28
N PRO A 4 5.15 -6.82 13.61
CA PRO A 4 3.83 -6.25 13.85
C PRO A 4 3.04 -6.20 12.53
N VAL A 5 1.73 -6.46 12.65
CA VAL A 5 0.80 -6.45 11.52
C VAL A 5 0.08 -5.12 11.43
N ILE A 6 -0.41 -4.80 10.24
CA ILE A 6 -1.21 -3.61 9.97
C ILE A 6 -2.60 -3.78 10.61
N ASP A 7 -2.99 -2.83 11.46
CA ASP A 7 -4.28 -2.79 12.16
C ASP A 7 -5.24 -1.79 11.53
N SER A 8 -4.72 -0.68 11.00
CA SER A 8 -5.51 0.34 10.32
C SER A 8 -4.79 0.81 9.04
N VAL A 9 -5.57 1.14 8.03
CA VAL A 9 -5.09 1.58 6.71
C VAL A 9 -5.87 2.82 6.29
N ARG A 10 -5.19 3.77 5.65
CA ARG A 10 -5.77 4.90 4.94
C ARG A 10 -5.05 5.07 3.61
N ILE A 11 -5.81 5.27 2.54
CA ILE A 11 -5.27 5.57 1.22
C ILE A 11 -5.56 7.04 0.91
N ALA A 12 -4.50 7.84 0.75
CA ALA A 12 -4.62 9.27 0.47
C ALA A 12 -4.21 9.57 -0.97
N SER A 13 -5.02 10.36 -1.67
CA SER A 13 -4.68 10.90 -3.00
C SER A 13 -3.86 12.18 -2.83
N VAL A 14 -2.67 12.21 -3.43
CA VAL A 14 -1.67 13.27 -3.23
C VAL A 14 -1.18 13.80 -4.58
N GLY A 15 -1.15 15.12 -4.71
CA GLY A 15 -0.68 15.82 -5.92
C GLY A 15 -1.81 16.32 -6.84
N PRO A 16 -1.44 16.98 -7.95
CA PRO A 16 -2.40 17.48 -8.94
C PRO A 16 -2.99 16.34 -9.77
N GLU A 17 -4.17 16.51 -10.36
CA GLU A 17 -4.89 15.45 -11.12
C GLU A 17 -4.03 14.64 -12.09
N PHE A 18 -3.20 15.28 -12.91
CA PHE A 18 -2.35 14.62 -13.92
C PHE A 18 -1.08 13.93 -13.37
N MET A 19 -0.75 14.13 -12.09
CA MET A 19 0.37 13.47 -11.41
C MET A 19 -0.05 12.93 -10.04
N CYS A 20 -1.35 12.66 -9.89
CA CYS A 20 -1.94 12.19 -8.65
C CYS A 20 -1.41 10.79 -8.38
N HIS A 21 -0.82 10.61 -7.21
CA HIS A 21 -0.42 9.30 -6.71
C HIS A 21 -1.19 9.03 -5.43
N HIS A 22 -1.30 7.76 -5.09
CA HIS A 22 -1.87 7.32 -3.83
C HIS A 22 -0.75 6.92 -2.87
N GLU A 23 -0.91 7.34 -1.62
CA GLU A 23 -0.07 6.95 -0.51
C GLU A 23 -0.88 6.02 0.41
N VAL A 24 -0.29 4.87 0.77
CA VAL A 24 -0.84 3.95 1.76
C VAL A 24 -0.20 4.28 3.10
N ILE A 25 -1.00 4.81 4.00
CA ILE A 25 -0.62 5.12 5.38
C ILE A 25 -1.24 4.07 6.29
N VAL A 26 -0.46 3.50 7.20
CA VAL A 26 -0.90 2.43 8.09
C VAL A 26 -0.54 2.70 9.55
N THR A 27 -1.30 2.11 10.45
CA THR A 27 -0.93 1.97 11.86
C THR A 27 -0.74 0.50 12.17
N PHE A 28 0.37 0.16 12.82
CA PHE A 28 0.68 -1.22 13.19
C PHE A 28 0.07 -1.56 14.55
N ALA A 29 -0.32 -2.83 14.73
CA ALA A 29 -0.88 -3.32 15.98
C ALA A 29 0.07 -3.04 17.16
N GLY A 30 -0.44 -2.33 18.17
CA GLY A 30 0.33 -1.94 19.35
C GLY A 30 1.14 -0.66 19.20
N SER A 31 1.02 0.04 18.08
CA SER A 31 1.54 1.40 17.87
C SER A 31 0.41 2.40 17.68
N GLU A 32 0.66 3.65 18.05
CA GLU A 32 -0.24 4.79 17.77
C GLU A 32 0.25 5.62 16.58
N GLU A 33 1.44 5.31 16.06
CA GLU A 33 2.08 6.07 14.99
C GLU A 33 1.63 5.60 13.59
N GLU A 34 1.28 6.56 12.74
CA GLU A 34 1.04 6.34 11.32
C GLU A 34 2.36 6.25 10.55
N LYS A 35 2.45 5.33 9.57
CA LYS A 35 3.60 5.19 8.66
C LYS A 35 3.12 5.06 7.21
N MET A 36 3.69 5.86 6.31
CA MET A 36 3.51 5.68 4.87
C MET A 36 4.42 4.54 4.38
N ILE A 37 3.84 3.50 3.81
CA ILE A 37 4.56 2.27 3.43
C ILE A 37 4.58 1.98 1.93
N ILE A 38 3.62 2.51 1.17
CA ILE A 38 3.51 2.29 -0.27
C ILE A 38 3.10 3.61 -0.93
N ARG A 39 3.73 3.90 -2.07
CA ARG A 39 3.30 4.94 -3.02
C ARG A 39 3.07 4.29 -4.37
N TYR A 40 1.96 4.57 -5.01
CA TYR A 40 1.62 4.01 -6.32
C TYR A 40 0.79 4.98 -7.15
N TYR A 41 0.77 4.81 -8.47
CA TYR A 41 -0.11 5.56 -9.36
C TYR A 41 -1.41 4.77 -9.60
N PRO A 42 -2.59 5.40 -9.46
CA PRO A 42 -3.87 4.71 -9.52
C PRO A 42 -4.24 4.19 -10.93
N ASP A 43 -3.60 4.70 -11.99
CA ASP A 43 -3.74 4.17 -13.36
C ASP A 43 -2.93 2.89 -13.60
N GLU A 44 -1.87 2.66 -12.82
CA GLU A 44 -1.03 1.47 -12.91
C GLU A 44 -1.59 0.32 -12.06
N ILE A 45 -1.82 0.60 -10.77
CA ILE A 45 -2.29 -0.40 -9.80
C ILE A 45 -3.26 0.23 -8.80
N SER A 46 -4.00 -0.62 -8.07
CA SER A 46 -4.93 -0.17 -7.03
C SER A 46 -4.95 -1.12 -5.84
N PHE A 47 -5.24 -0.57 -4.66
CA PHE A 47 -5.38 -1.29 -3.40
C PHE A 47 -6.72 -1.00 -2.75
N ARG A 48 -7.25 -2.01 -2.06
CA ARG A 48 -8.28 -1.88 -1.04
C ARG A 48 -7.65 -2.06 0.33
N GLU A 49 -8.14 -1.32 1.32
CA GLU A 49 -7.66 -1.40 2.71
C GLU A 49 -7.67 -2.84 3.25
N ALA A 50 -8.73 -3.59 2.93
CA ALA A 50 -8.88 -5.00 3.32
C ALA A 50 -7.81 -5.95 2.74
N GLU A 51 -7.11 -5.57 1.66
CA GLU A 51 -5.98 -6.36 1.14
C GLU A 51 -4.73 -6.23 2.01
N LEU A 52 -4.65 -5.20 2.85
CA LEU A 52 -3.47 -4.83 3.62
C LEU A 52 -3.62 -5.11 5.11
N LEU A 53 -4.86 -5.11 5.63
CA LEU A 53 -5.14 -5.44 7.03
C LEU A 53 -4.61 -6.83 7.41
N GLY A 54 -3.92 -6.92 8.54
CA GLY A 54 -3.32 -8.16 9.04
C GLY A 54 -2.01 -8.56 8.34
N LEU A 55 -1.57 -7.86 7.30
CA LEU A 55 -0.25 -8.07 6.71
C LEU A 55 0.84 -7.38 7.54
N THR A 56 2.04 -7.94 7.54
CA THR A 56 3.25 -7.21 7.94
C THR A 56 3.65 -6.21 6.85
N GLU A 57 4.50 -5.23 7.19
CA GLU A 57 5.05 -4.30 6.19
C GLU A 57 5.72 -5.02 5.01
N LYS A 58 6.45 -6.10 5.31
CA LYS A 58 7.11 -6.91 4.28
C LYS A 58 6.10 -7.59 3.35
N GLN A 59 5.01 -8.13 3.90
CA GLN A 59 3.97 -8.76 3.09
C GLN A 59 3.21 -7.74 2.24
N ALA A 60 2.93 -6.55 2.78
CA ALA A 60 2.33 -5.45 2.03
C ALA A 60 3.26 -5.00 0.87
N SER A 61 4.57 -4.91 1.13
CA SER A 61 5.58 -4.60 0.10
C SER A 61 5.67 -5.68 -0.98
N ASP A 62 5.60 -6.97 -0.62
CA ASP A 62 5.59 -8.07 -1.58
C ASP A 62 4.31 -8.03 -2.45
N LEU A 63 3.14 -7.78 -1.85
CA LEU A 63 1.89 -7.60 -2.57
C LEU A 63 1.96 -6.44 -3.56
N TRP A 64 2.55 -5.32 -3.14
CA TRP A 64 2.79 -4.19 -4.03
C TRP A 64 3.67 -4.56 -5.22
N PHE A 65 4.82 -5.20 -4.96
CA PHE A 65 5.72 -5.65 -6.01
C PHE A 65 5.05 -6.63 -6.99
N GLN A 66 4.21 -7.54 -6.49
CA GLN A 66 3.46 -8.46 -7.33
C GLN A 66 2.46 -7.74 -8.23
N LYS A 67 1.71 -6.77 -7.71
CA LYS A 67 0.75 -5.97 -8.50
C LYS A 67 1.46 -5.12 -9.54
N ASP A 68 2.54 -4.44 -9.15
CA ASP A 68 3.37 -3.61 -10.03
C ASP A 68 3.93 -4.44 -11.21
N LYS A 69 4.54 -5.58 -10.89
CA LYS A 69 5.03 -6.52 -11.90
C LYS A 69 3.91 -7.04 -12.79
N ALA A 70 2.74 -7.35 -12.24
CA ALA A 70 1.60 -7.82 -13.02
C ALA A 70 1.09 -6.76 -14.01
N TYR A 71 1.08 -5.48 -13.62
CA TYR A 71 0.77 -4.38 -14.54
C TYR A 71 1.77 -4.32 -15.69
N LEU A 72 3.08 -4.37 -15.40
CA LEU A 72 4.13 -4.36 -16.42
C LEU A 72 4.07 -5.55 -17.38
N LEU A 73 3.65 -6.73 -16.90
CA LEU A 73 3.56 -7.95 -17.71
C LEU A 73 2.25 -8.07 -18.50
N ASN A 74 1.13 -7.61 -17.96
CA ASN A 74 -0.18 -7.67 -18.62
C ASN A 74 -0.42 -6.51 -19.60
N GLY A 75 0.50 -5.53 -19.66
CA GLY A 75 0.49 -4.45 -20.65
C GLY A 75 1.07 -4.82 -22.03
N THR A 76 1.31 -6.11 -22.31
CA THR A 76 1.86 -6.62 -23.60
C THR A 76 0.88 -7.55 -24.31
#